data_AF-A0A1Y3G895-F1
#
_entry.id   AF-A0A1Y3G895-F1
#
_cell.length_a   1.000
_cell.length_b   1.000
_cell.length_c   1.000
_cell.angle_alpha   90.00
_cell.angle_beta   90.00
_cell.angle_gamma   90.00
#
_symmetry.space_group_name_H-M   'P 1'
#
loop_
_entity.id
_entity.type
_entity.pdbx_description
1 polymer ?
#
loop_
_entity_poly.entity_id
_entity_poly.type
_entity_poly.pdbx_seq_one_letter_code
_entity_poly.pdbx_strand_id
1 'polypeptide(L)'
;MNLETQYLGLSLRHPIVASASPLTADLDHILRVADAGAAAIVMASIFEEEIAAQEVHDAALFEMGEDSHPDVNGGDFSAPPPG
;
A
#
# COMPACT_ATOMS: atom_id res chain seq x y z
N MET A 1 -2.65 6.77 38.22
CA MET A 1 -3.54 6.26 37.18
C MET A 1 -2.88 5.02 36.58
N ASN A 2 -3.59 3.91 36.44
CA ASN A 2 -3.06 2.71 35.77
C ASN A 2 -3.43 2.77 34.28
N LEU A 3 -2.46 2.59 33.38
CA LEU A 3 -2.64 2.59 31.93
C LEU A 3 -2.41 1.22 31.29
N GLU A 4 -2.07 0.19 32.08
CA GLU A 4 -1.87 -1.17 31.59
C GLU A 4 -3.06 -1.64 30.75
N THR A 5 -2.76 -2.33 29.64
CA THR A 5 -3.79 -2.76 28.69
C THR A 5 -3.51 -4.15 28.15
N GLN A 6 -4.59 -4.86 27.81
CA GLN A 6 -4.54 -6.11 27.08
C GLN A 6 -4.96 -5.84 25.64
N TYR A 7 -4.07 -6.11 24.69
CA TYR A 7 -4.31 -5.89 23.27
C TYR A 7 -3.84 -7.10 22.46
N LEU A 8 -4.75 -7.74 21.72
CA LEU A 8 -4.46 -8.92 20.89
C LEU A 8 -3.71 -10.05 21.63
N GLY A 9 -4.02 -10.26 22.92
CA GLY A 9 -3.35 -11.25 23.77
C GLY A 9 -2.00 -10.82 24.35
N LEU A 10 -1.57 -9.58 24.08
CA LEU A 10 -0.38 -8.96 24.67
C LEU A 10 -0.75 -8.17 25.92
N SER A 11 0.02 -8.34 26.98
CA SER A 11 -0.03 -7.47 28.16
C SER A 11 0.97 -6.32 28.00
N LEU A 12 0.45 -5.10 27.86
CA LEU A 12 1.24 -3.89 27.61
C LEU A 12 1.21 -2.96 28.84
N ARG A 13 2.36 -2.32 29.13
CA ARG A 13 2.46 -1.33 30.23
C ARG A 13 1.53 -0.13 30.02
N HIS A 14 1.22 0.21 28.77
CA HIS A 14 0.28 1.27 28.39
C HIS A 14 -0.14 1.12 26.91
N PRO A 15 -1.17 1.82 26.42
CA PRO A 15 -1.70 1.62 25.06
C PRO A 15 -0.88 2.30 23.94
N ILE A 16 0.21 3.01 24.24
CA ILE A 16 1.03 3.67 23.23
C ILE A 16 1.92 2.66 22.48
N VAL A 17 1.70 2.56 21.18
CA VAL A 17 2.40 1.68 20.23
C VAL A 17 3.02 2.54 19.13
N ALA A 18 4.28 2.31 18.77
CA ALA A 18 4.91 3.03 17.65
C ALA A 18 4.45 2.43 16.31
N SER A 19 4.01 3.27 15.37
CA SER A 19 3.58 2.83 14.04
C SER A 19 4.75 2.36 13.18
N ALA A 20 4.44 1.64 12.10
CA ALA A 20 5.42 1.32 11.07
C ALA A 20 6.04 2.62 10.54
N SER A 21 7.35 2.75 10.69
CA SER A 21 8.12 3.95 10.33
C SER A 21 9.60 3.58 10.15
N PRO A 22 10.46 4.49 9.66
CA PRO A 22 11.90 4.23 9.59
C PRO A 22 12.54 3.85 10.95
N LEU A 23 11.91 4.23 12.06
CA LEU A 23 12.37 3.88 13.41
C LEU A 23 12.10 2.42 13.79
N THR A 24 11.25 1.72 13.05
CA THR A 24 10.89 0.31 13.28
C THR A 24 11.45 -0.62 12.19
N ALA A 25 12.35 -0.12 11.33
CA ALA A 25 12.97 -0.88 10.25
C ALA A 25 14.26 -1.60 10.69
N ASP A 26 15.01 -1.02 11.64
CA ASP A 26 16.29 -1.53 12.12
C ASP A 26 16.24 -1.86 13.61
N LEU A 27 16.93 -2.92 14.02
CA LEU A 27 16.97 -3.36 15.42
C LEU A 27 17.46 -2.26 16.38
N ASP A 28 18.51 -1.53 16.00
CA ASP A 28 19.06 -0.46 16.84
C ASP A 28 18.04 0.67 17.09
N HIS A 29 17.22 1.00 16.08
CA HIS A 29 16.18 1.99 16.21
C HIS A 29 15.00 1.46 17.04
N ILE A 30 14.62 0.19 16.85
CA ILE A 30 13.60 -0.48 17.66
C ILE A 30 13.96 -0.43 19.15
N LEU A 31 15.22 -0.73 19.49
CA LEU A 31 15.71 -0.66 20.87
C LEU A 31 15.60 0.76 21.43
N ARG A 32 15.98 1.79 20.67
CA ARG A 32 15.82 3.19 21.11
C ARG A 32 14.36 3.59 21.31
N VAL A 33 13.45 3.10 20.47
CA VAL A 33 12.01 3.33 20.62
C VAL A 33 11.45 2.64 21.86
N ALA A 34 11.92 1.43 22.17
CA ALA A 34 11.59 0.74 23.41
C ALA A 34 12.13 1.48 24.65
N ASP A 35 13.37 1.98 24.59
CA ASP A 35 13.99 2.78 25.65
C ASP A 35 13.28 4.13 25.84
N ALA A 36 12.76 4.71 24.77
CA ALA A 36 11.91 5.91 24.81
C ALA A 36 10.52 5.64 25.43
N GLY A 37 10.20 4.38 25.72
CA GLY A 37 9.03 3.98 26.47
C GLY A 37 7.88 3.44 25.63
N ALA A 38 8.05 3.14 24.34
CA ALA A 38 6.98 2.46 23.60
C ALA A 38 6.65 1.10 24.24
N ALA A 39 5.35 0.77 24.34
CA ALA A 39 4.93 -0.51 24.92
C ALA A 39 4.96 -1.65 23.89
N ALA A 40 4.80 -1.32 22.61
CA ALA A 40 4.95 -2.21 21.46
C ALA A 40 5.29 -1.39 20.22
N ILE A 41 5.63 -2.08 19.13
CA ILE A 41 5.88 -1.50 17.81
C ILE A 41 5.09 -2.24 16.73
N VAL A 42 4.84 -1.57 15.62
CA VAL A 42 4.39 -2.18 14.36
C VAL A 42 5.60 -2.30 13.44
N MET A 43 5.86 -3.50 12.93
CA MET A 43 6.97 -3.76 12.01
C MET A 43 6.68 -3.20 10.62
N ALA A 44 7.74 -2.91 9.85
CA ALA A 44 7.62 -2.59 8.43
C ALA A 44 6.93 -3.74 7.65
N SER A 45 6.25 -3.39 6.57
CA SER A 45 5.55 -4.36 5.73
C SER A 45 6.55 -5.23 4.97
N ILE A 46 6.33 -6.54 4.96
CA ILE A 46 7.11 -7.45 4.09
C ILE A 46 6.66 -7.42 2.63
N PHE A 47 5.49 -6.84 2.35
CA PHE A 47 4.86 -6.81 1.02
C PHE A 47 5.13 -5.51 0.25
N GLU A 48 6.06 -4.69 0.75
CA GLU A 48 6.30 -3.36 0.18
C GLU A 48 6.79 -3.42 -1.27
N GLU A 49 7.60 -4.45 -1.60
CA GLU A 49 8.09 -4.67 -2.96
C GLU A 49 6.97 -5.08 -3.93
N GLU A 50 6.07 -5.98 -3.52
CA GLU A 50 4.92 -6.37 -4.36
C GLU A 50 3.95 -5.22 -4.58
N ILE A 51 3.70 -4.39 -3.56
CA ILE A 51 2.83 -3.21 -3.67
C ILE A 51 3.44 -2.22 -4.66
N ALA A 52 4.73 -1.90 -4.53
CA ALA A 52 5.41 -0.98 -5.45
C ALA A 52 5.39 -1.50 -6.90
N ALA A 53 5.61 -2.81 -7.10
CA ALA A 53 5.54 -3.41 -8.43
C ALA A 53 4.13 -3.33 -9.04
N GLN A 54 3.09 -3.56 -8.22
CA GLN A 54 1.70 -3.45 -8.64
C GLN A 54 1.33 -2.01 -9.02
N GLU A 55 1.75 -1.02 -8.23
CA GLU A 55 1.49 0.40 -8.52
C GLU A 55 2.10 0.83 -9.86
N VAL A 56 3.32 0.38 -10.17
CA VAL A 56 3.97 0.64 -11.46
C VAL A 56 3.20 -0.03 -12.61
N HIS A 57 2.75 -1.27 -12.42
CA HIS A 57 1.97 -1.99 -13.43
C HIS A 57 0.65 -1.28 -13.73
N ASP A 58 -0.08 -0.89 -12.70
CA ASP A 58 -1.38 -0.22 -12.83
C ASP A 58 -1.24 1.15 -13.48
N ALA A 59 -0.19 1.90 -13.15
CA ALA A 59 0.13 3.18 -13.81
C ALA A 59 0.35 3.00 -15.32
N ALA A 60 1.09 1.96 -15.72
CA ALA A 60 1.34 1.68 -17.14
C ALA A 60 0.06 1.30 -17.90
N LEU A 61 -0.86 0.56 -17.27
CA LEU A 61 -2.17 0.24 -17.85
C LEU A 61 -3.05 1.48 -18.02
N PHE A 62 -3.03 2.40 -17.04
CA PHE A 62 -3.77 3.66 -17.12
C PHE A 62 -3.26 4.54 -18.27
N GLU A 63 -1.95 4.70 -18.41
CA GLU A 63 -1.34 5.48 -19.50
C GLU A 63 -1.70 4.91 -20.89
N MET A 64 -1.69 3.58 -21.04
CA MET A 64 -2.12 2.92 -22.28
C MET A 64 -3.61 3.17 -22.62
N GLY A 65 -4.45 3.35 -21.61
CA GLY A 65 -5.87 3.65 -21.75
C GLY A 65 -6.16 5.11 -22.14
N GLU A 66 -5.29 6.06 -21.77
CA GLU A 66 -5.44 7.48 -22.13
C GLU A 66 -5.16 7.75 -23.63
N ASP A 67 -4.29 6.98 -24.26
CA ASP A 67 -4.04 7.05 -25.72
C ASP A 67 -5.11 6.31 -26.56
N SER A 68 -6.00 5.55 -25.92
CA SER A 68 -7.11 4.85 -26.57
C SER A 68 -8.27 5.81 -26.86
N HIS A 69 -8.22 6.51 -28.00
CA HIS A 69 -9.37 7.26 -28.53
C HIS A 69 -10.45 6.29 -29.06
N PRO A 70 -11.71 6.36 -28.58
CA PRO A 70 -12.78 5.43 -28.99
C PRO A 70 -13.46 5.75 -30.33
N ASP A 71 -12.88 6.60 -31.18
CA ASP A 71 -13.49 7.02 -32.45
C ASP A 71 -12.76 6.45 -33.68
N VAL A 72 -13.16 5.26 -34.17
CA VAL A 72 -13.10 4.88 -35.61
C VAL A 72 -14.05 3.71 -35.93
N ASN A 73 -15.35 3.90 -35.71
CA ASN A 73 -16.35 3.16 -36.49
C ASN A 73 -17.44 4.10 -37.02
N GLY A 74 -16.98 5.22 -37.59
CA GLY A 74 -17.79 6.14 -38.36
C GLY A 74 -17.76 5.76 -39.85
N GLY A 75 -18.76 5.01 -40.28
CA GLY A 75 -19.29 5.05 -41.64
C GLY A 75 -18.47 4.42 -42.77
N ASP A 76 -18.70 3.14 -43.04
CA ASP A 76 -18.73 2.64 -44.42
C ASP A 76 -19.81 1.56 -44.56
N PHE A 77 -21.05 1.97 -44.80
CA PHE A 77 -22.05 1.11 -45.43
C PHE A 77 -21.68 0.97 -46.91
N SER A 78 -20.73 0.08 -47.21
CA SER A 78 -20.46 -0.32 -48.59
C SER A 78 -21.64 -1.14 -49.10
N ALA A 79 -22.52 -0.51 -49.89
CA ALA A 79 -23.65 -1.16 -50.52
C ALA A 79 -23.16 -2.28 -51.47
N PRO A 80 -23.82 -3.45 -51.51
CA PRO A 80 -23.41 -4.50 -52.43
C PRO A 80 -23.69 -4.10 -53.89
N PRO A 81 -22.85 -4.51 -54.86
CA PRO A 81 -23.02 -4.17 -56.26
C PRO A 81 -24.22 -4.90 -56.89
N PRO A 82 -24.89 -4.33 -57.90
CA PRO A 82 -26.05 -4.95 -58.54
C PRO A 82 -25.60 -6.09 -59.46
N GLY A 83 -26.28 -7.23 -59.35
CA GLY A 83 -26.21 -8.38 -60.25
C GLY A 83 -27.59 -9.02 -60.37
#